data_AF-A0AA86NFC3-F1
#
_entry.id   AF-A0AA86NFC3-F1
#
_cell.length_a   1.000
_cell.length_b   1.000
_cell.length_c   1.000
_cell.angle_alpha   90.00
_cell.angle_beta   90.00
_cell.angle_gamma   90.00
#
_symmetry.space_group_name_H-M   'P 1'
#
loop_
_entity.id
_entity.type
_entity.pdbx_description
1 polymer ?
#
loop_
_entity_poly.entity_id
_entity_poly.type
_entity_poly.pdbx_seq_one_letter_code
_entity_poly.pdbx_strand_id
1 'polypeptide(L)'
;MTQNFVILQQIHQYVHQINAVKTKRAKVSLRDKWSNEEDAILFDAVQIYGNRNCDALAALIVSKTSPQVYQRLRYLRDTLDRFAPQIAQQLQ
;
A
#
# COMPACT_ATOMS: atom_id res chain seq x y z
N MET A 1 1.57 10.50 -16.51
CA MET A 1 1.68 9.67 -15.29
C MET A 1 0.54 10.07 -14.38
N THR A 2 -0.30 9.13 -13.93
CA THR A 2 -1.54 9.44 -13.20
C THR A 2 -1.24 9.91 -11.77
N GLN A 3 -2.01 10.88 -11.28
CA GLN A 3 -1.90 11.47 -9.94
C GLN A 3 -1.96 10.43 -8.80
N ASN A 4 -2.64 9.31 -9.03
CA ASN A 4 -2.74 8.19 -8.08
C ASN A 4 -1.40 7.50 -7.81
N PHE A 5 -0.54 7.33 -8.82
CA PHE A 5 0.77 6.71 -8.66
C PHE A 5 1.67 7.55 -7.75
N VAL A 6 1.65 8.88 -7.92
CA VAL A 6 2.48 9.80 -7.14
C VAL A 6 2.04 9.85 -5.66
N ILE A 7 0.73 9.83 -5.39
CA ILE A 7 0.19 9.83 -4.03
C ILE A 7 0.57 8.54 -3.28
N LEU A 8 0.48 7.39 -3.93
CA LEU A 8 0.83 6.10 -3.33
C LEU A 8 2.34 5.97 -3.06
N GLN A 9 3.17 6.48 -3.98
CA GLN A 9 4.61 6.57 -3.77
C GLN A 9 4.96 7.45 -2.55
N GLN A 10 4.32 8.61 -2.41
CA GLN A 10 4.56 9.52 -1.29
C GLN A 10 4.08 8.94 0.04
N ILE A 11 2.91 8.31 0.08
CA ILE A 11 2.39 7.62 1.27
C ILE A 11 3.36 6.52 1.70
N HIS A 12 3.83 5.70 0.77
CA HIS A 12 4.75 4.62 1.10
C HIS A 12 6.09 5.14 1.65
N GLN A 13 6.64 6.19 1.02
CA GLN A 13 7.87 6.84 1.48
C GLN A 13 7.72 7.41 2.89
N TYR A 14 6.61 8.08 3.19
CA TYR A 14 6.32 8.64 4.50
C TYR A 14 6.15 7.56 5.58
N VAL A 15 5.43 6.49 5.26
CA VAL A 15 5.23 5.34 6.15
C VAL A 15 6.54 4.61 6.44
N HIS A 16 7.39 4.42 5.43
CA HIS A 16 8.71 3.82 5.59
C HIS A 16 9.59 4.66 6.52
N GLN A 17 9.53 5.99 6.40
CA GLN A 17 10.25 6.91 7.29
C GLN A 17 9.75 6.83 8.75
N ILE A 18 8.44 6.69 8.98
CA ILE A 18 7.88 6.53 10.33
C ILE A 18 8.28 5.19 10.96
N ASN A 19 8.26 4.10 10.18
CA ASN A 19 8.58 2.77 10.68
C ASN A 19 10.09 2.56 10.92
N ALA A 20 10.94 3.21 10.13
CA ALA A 20 12.40 3.20 10.31
C ALA A 20 12.84 3.78 11.66
N VAL A 21 12.06 4.72 12.21
CA VAL A 21 12.33 5.32 13.53
C VAL A 21 11.93 4.39 14.69
N LYS A 22 11.14 3.33 14.45
CA LYS A 22 10.52 2.50 15.51
C LYS A 22 11.15 1.12 15.77
N THR A 23 12.18 0.66 15.05
CA THR A 23 12.58 -0.77 15.16
C THR A 23 14.04 -1.01 15.58
N LYS A 24 14.25 -1.46 16.82
CA LYS A 24 15.27 -2.48 17.15
C LYS A 24 14.56 -3.84 17.19
N ARG A 25 14.51 -4.64 16.12
CA ARG A 25 14.29 -6.12 16.19
C ARG A 25 14.24 -6.85 14.84
N ALA A 26 14.92 -8.01 14.85
CA ALA A 26 14.78 -9.28 14.11
C ALA A 26 14.69 -9.30 12.57
N LYS A 27 15.18 -10.41 11.99
CA LYS A 27 15.25 -10.70 10.54
C LYS A 27 13.85 -10.76 9.93
N VAL A 28 13.33 -9.62 9.49
CA VAL A 28 12.07 -9.51 8.74
C VAL A 28 12.22 -10.28 7.43
N SER A 29 11.29 -11.20 7.13
CA SER A 29 11.31 -11.94 5.88
C SER A 29 11.03 -11.00 4.72
N LEU A 30 11.67 -11.20 3.57
CA LEU A 30 11.39 -10.40 2.36
C LEU A 30 9.91 -10.51 1.91
N ARG A 31 9.20 -11.57 2.33
CA ARG A 31 7.77 -11.77 2.05
C ARG A 31 6.85 -10.84 2.85
N ASP A 32 7.37 -10.22 3.92
CA ASP A 32 6.63 -9.28 4.77
C ASP A 32 6.81 -7.83 4.32
N LYS A 33 7.76 -7.55 3.41
CA LYS A 33 7.95 -6.23 2.82
C LYS A 33 7.06 -6.09 1.57
N TRP A 34 6.35 -4.97 1.50
CA TRP A 34 5.58 -4.56 0.33
C TRP A 34 6.44 -3.60 -0.50
N SER A 35 6.54 -3.87 -1.80
CA SER A 35 7.23 -2.97 -2.73
C SER A 35 6.27 -1.92 -3.31
N ASN A 36 6.87 -0.88 -3.89
CA ASN A 36 6.16 0.17 -4.62
C ASN A 36 5.31 -0.39 -5.76
N GLU A 37 5.86 -1.37 -6.45
CA GLU A 37 5.25 -2.04 -7.59
C GLU A 37 4.08 -2.92 -7.14
N GLU A 38 4.24 -3.65 -6.03
CA GLU A 38 3.17 -4.47 -5.44
C GLU A 38 1.98 -3.62 -4.99
N ASP A 39 2.22 -2.48 -4.34
CA ASP A 39 1.16 -1.55 -3.95
C ASP A 39 0.49 -0.87 -5.16
N ALA A 40 1.23 -0.57 -6.22
CA ALA A 40 0.68 -0.01 -7.45
C ALA A 40 -0.25 -1.01 -8.15
N ILE A 41 0.19 -2.27 -8.32
CA ILE A 41 -0.63 -3.36 -8.86
C ILE A 41 -1.87 -3.55 -7.99
N LEU A 42 -1.71 -3.55 -6.67
CA LEU A 42 -2.82 -3.69 -5.74
C LEU A 42 -3.85 -2.56 -5.91
N PHE A 43 -3.40 -1.32 -6.06
CA PHE A 43 -4.29 -0.18 -6.23
C PHE A 43 -5.03 -0.22 -7.56
N ASP A 44 -4.32 -0.46 -8.67
CA ASP A 44 -4.93 -0.56 -9.99
C ASP A 44 -5.97 -1.69 -10.02
N ALA A 45 -5.63 -2.83 -9.43
CA ALA A 45 -6.54 -3.96 -9.32
C ALA A 45 -7.77 -3.66 -8.45
N VAL A 46 -7.64 -2.87 -7.37
CA VAL A 46 -8.79 -2.39 -6.59
C VAL A 46 -9.67 -1.42 -7.37
N GLN A 47 -9.09 -0.58 -8.23
CA GLN A 47 -9.88 0.32 -9.09
C GLN A 47 -10.69 -0.47 -10.12
N ILE A 48 -10.14 -1.56 -10.66
CA ILE A 48 -10.77 -2.38 -11.71
C ILE A 48 -11.77 -3.38 -11.12
N TYR A 49 -11.38 -4.12 -10.08
CA TYR A 49 -12.14 -5.26 -9.54
C TYR A 49 -12.86 -4.95 -8.22
N GLY A 50 -12.62 -3.76 -7.65
CA GLY A 50 -13.05 -3.43 -6.30
C GLY A 50 -12.23 -4.11 -5.21
N ASN A 51 -12.59 -3.87 -3.95
CA ASN A 51 -11.87 -4.39 -2.78
C ASN A 51 -12.46 -5.69 -2.20
N ARG A 52 -13.48 -6.27 -2.85
CA ARG A 52 -14.23 -7.42 -2.30
C ARG A 52 -13.57 -8.77 -2.56
N ASN A 53 -12.73 -8.88 -3.61
CA ASN A 53 -12.14 -10.15 -4.00
C ASN A 53 -10.62 -10.16 -3.77
N CYS A 54 -10.21 -10.28 -2.50
CA CYS A 54 -8.79 -10.32 -2.12
C CYS A 54 -8.05 -11.53 -2.71
N ASP A 55 -8.74 -12.63 -3.03
CA ASP A 55 -8.15 -13.80 -3.66
C ASP A 55 -7.75 -13.51 -5.11
N ALA A 56 -8.61 -12.82 -5.86
CA ALA A 56 -8.29 -12.35 -7.21
C ALA A 56 -7.12 -11.33 -7.19
N LEU A 57 -7.10 -10.45 -6.18
CA LEU A 57 -6.00 -9.49 -6.00
C LEU A 57 -4.68 -10.18 -5.65
N ALA A 58 -4.71 -11.23 -4.82
CA ALA A 58 -3.53 -12.04 -4.49
C ALA A 58 -3.00 -12.83 -5.69
N ALA A 59 -3.88 -13.29 -6.58
CA ALA A 59 -3.46 -13.95 -7.82
C ALA A 59 -2.66 -13.02 -8.76
N LEU A 60 -2.90 -11.71 -8.69
CA LEU A 60 -2.14 -10.70 -9.44
C LEU A 60 -0.78 -10.38 -8.81
N ILE A 61 -0.64 -10.63 -7.50
CA ILE A 61 0.57 -10.37 -6.72
C ILE A 61 1.11 -11.71 -6.24
N VAL A 62 1.73 -12.46 -7.15
CA VAL A 62 2.18 -13.86 -6.94
C VAL A 62 3.04 -14.06 -5.68
N SER A 63 3.73 -13.00 -5.24
CA SER A 63 4.55 -12.97 -4.01
C SER A 63 3.75 -12.85 -2.71
N LYS A 64 2.45 -12.56 -2.76
CA LYS A 64 1.59 -12.24 -1.63
C LYS A 64 0.38 -13.17 -1.55
N THR A 65 -0.02 -13.47 -0.33
CA THR A 65 -1.20 -14.29 -0.03
C THR A 65 -2.42 -13.41 0.23
N SER A 66 -3.64 -13.93 0.05
CA SER A 66 -4.87 -13.16 0.29
C SER A 66 -4.95 -12.50 1.67
N PRO A 67 -4.53 -13.14 2.78
CA PRO A 67 -4.49 -12.47 4.09
C PRO A 67 -3.53 -11.28 4.13
N GLN A 68 -2.37 -11.37 3.47
CA GLN A 68 -1.41 -10.26 3.39
C GLN A 68 -1.98 -9.10 2.55
N VAL A 69 -2.62 -9.42 1.43
CA VAL A 69 -3.30 -8.44 0.57
C VAL A 69 -4.39 -7.71 1.35
N TYR A 70 -5.25 -8.45 2.06
CA TYR A 70 -6.29 -7.86 2.89
C TYR A 70 -5.74 -6.92 3.97
N GLN A 71 -4.70 -7.34 4.69
CA GLN A 71 -4.05 -6.50 5.69
C GLN A 71 -3.45 -5.24 5.08
N ARG A 72 -2.81 -5.36 3.91
CA ARG A 72 -2.23 -4.21 3.20
C ARG A 72 -3.31 -3.25 2.72
N LEU A 73 -4.40 -3.76 2.15
CA LEU A 73 -5.54 -2.96 1.71
C LEU A 73 -6.16 -2.16 2.85
N ARG A 74 -6.35 -2.79 4.00
CA ARG A 74 -6.86 -2.09 5.19
C ARG A 74 -5.91 -0.98 5.61
N TYR A 75 -4.61 -1.28 5.65
CA TYR A 75 -3.59 -0.29 5.96
C TYR A 75 -3.58 0.90 4.99
N LEU A 76 -3.60 0.63 3.69
CA LEU A 76 -3.61 1.67 2.65
C LEU A 76 -4.88 2.51 2.72
N ARG A 77 -6.05 1.89 2.91
CA ARG A 77 -7.31 2.61 3.09
C ARG A 77 -7.28 3.50 4.33
N ASP A 78 -6.91 2.95 5.48
CA ASP A 78 -6.85 3.70 6.74
C ASP A 78 -5.83 4.86 6.65
N THR A 79 -4.75 4.67 5.87
CA THR A 79 -3.73 5.69 5.59
C THR A 79 -4.27 6.76 4.64
N LEU A 80 -4.92 6.36 3.54
CA LEU A 80 -5.55 7.29 2.60
C LEU A 80 -6.64 8.12 3.29
N ASP A 81 -7.53 7.51 4.07
CA ASP A 81 -8.60 8.22 4.79
C ASP A 81 -8.02 9.26 5.76
N ARG A 82 -6.89 8.95 6.39
CA ARG A 82 -6.22 9.84 7.35
C ARG A 82 -5.42 10.97 6.69
N PHE A 83 -4.76 10.70 5.57
CA PHE A 83 -3.76 11.60 4.99
C PHE A 83 -4.17 12.22 3.65
N ALA A 84 -5.15 11.67 2.93
CA ALA A 84 -5.66 12.24 1.67
C ALA A 84 -6.09 13.71 1.80
N PRO A 85 -6.74 14.17 2.89
CA PRO A 85 -7.09 15.58 3.04
C PRO A 85 -5.86 16.49 3.15
N GLN A 86 -4.80 16.01 3.81
CA GLN A 86 -3.57 16.78 4.03
C GLN A 86 -2.74 16.87 2.75
N ILE A 87 -2.67 15.79 1.97
CA ILE A 87 -1.97 15.77 0.68
C ILE A 87 -2.73 16.59 -0.38
N ALA A 88 -4.06 16.54 -0.38
CA ALA A 88 -4.89 17.37 -1.27
C ALA A 88 -4.70 18.89 -1.01
N GLN A 89 -4.44 19.29 0.24
CA GLN A 89 -4.15 20.67 0.62
C GLN A 89 -2.72 21.12 0.25
N GLN A 90 -1.77 20.21 0.09
CA GLN A 90 -0.38 20.52 -0.30
C GLN A 90 -0.19 20.64 -1.83
N LEU A 91 -1.21 20.32 -2.61
CA LEU A 91 -1.22 20.42 -4.07
C LEU A 91 -1.97 21.66 -4.60
N GLN A 92 -2.27 22.62 -3.71
CA GLN A 92 -2.76 23.97 -4.03
C GLN A 92 -1.68 25.00 -3.73
#